data_AF-A0A0N8KQM6-F1
#
_entry.id   AF-A0A0N8KQM6-F1
#
_cell.length_a   1.000
_cell.length_b   1.000
_cell.length_c   1.000
_cell.angle_alpha   90.00
_cell.angle_beta   90.00
_cell.angle_gamma   90.00
#
_symmetry.space_group_name_H-M   'P 1'
#
loop_
_entity.id
_entity.type
_entity.pdbx_description
1 polymer ?
#
loop_
_entity_poly.entity_id
_entity_poly.type
_entity_poly.pdbx_seq_one_letter_code
_entity_poly.pdbx_strand_id
1 'polypeptide(L)' 'MPEWKYTNKKVTKEEAQKSLDAVKSACFKCEKHASGCPISRTAGEIKAMTEEKS' A
#
# COMPACT_ATOMS: atom_id res chain seq x y z
N MET A 1 -5.99 6.60 -13.43
CA MET A 1 -6.08 6.60 -11.96
C MET A 1 -5.86 5.18 -11.49
N PRO A 2 -4.98 4.96 -10.51
CA PRO A 2 -4.80 3.63 -9.93
C PRO A 2 -6.11 3.12 -9.31
N GLU A 3 -6.29 1.80 -9.35
CA GLU A 3 -7.51 1.13 -8.91
C GLU A 3 -7.21 0.17 -7.77
N TRP A 4 -8.05 0.21 -6.73
CA TRP A 4 -7.93 -0.71 -5.61
C TRP A 4 -8.62 -2.05 -5.93
N LYS A 5 -7.82 -3.11 -6.12
CA LYS A 5 -8.29 -4.42 -6.61
C LYS A 5 -9.40 -5.11 -5.80
N TYR A 6 -9.58 -4.75 -4.52
CA TYR A 6 -10.58 -5.40 -3.67
C TYR A 6 -11.95 -4.73 -3.73
N THR A 7 -12.03 -3.48 -4.20
CA THR A 7 -13.29 -2.73 -4.27
C THR A 7 -13.56 -2.15 -5.66
N ASN A 8 -12.62 -2.32 -6.60
CA ASN A 8 -12.60 -1.65 -7.91
C ASN A 8 -12.72 -0.11 -7.80
N LYS A 9 -12.39 0.44 -6.61
CA LYS A 9 -12.44 1.88 -6.39
C LYS A 9 -11.25 2.52 -7.09
N LYS A 10 -11.54 3.44 -8.01
CA LYS A 10 -10.55 4.35 -8.58
C LYS A 10 -10.14 5.34 -7.50
N VAL A 11 -8.84 5.43 -7.24
CA VAL A 11 -8.28 6.38 -6.28
C VAL A 11 -7.28 7.28 -7.00
N THR A 12 -7.15 8.51 -6.52
CA THR A 12 -6.11 9.42 -6.99
C THR A 12 -4.73 8.95 -6.51
N LYS A 13 -3.67 9.43 -7.16
CA LYS A 13 -2.29 9.18 -6.69
C LYS A 13 -2.08 9.72 -5.27
N GLU A 14 -2.66 10.89 -4.96
CA GLU A 14 -2.57 11.51 -3.64
C GLU A 14 -3.28 10.69 -2.55
N GLU A 15 -4.47 10.16 -2.83
CA GLU A 15 -5.17 9.25 -1.90
C GLU A 15 -4.39 7.96 -1.66
N ALA A 16 -3.83 7.37 -2.73
CA ALA A 16 -3.01 6.17 -2.62
C ALA A 16 -1.73 6.42 -1.80
N GLN A 17 -1.07 7.56 -2.01
CA GLN A 17 0.11 7.97 -1.24
C GLN A 17 -0.21 8.18 0.24
N LYS A 18 -1.29 8.93 0.55
CA LYS A 18 -1.76 9.12 1.94
C LYS A 18 -2.08 7.79 2.61
N SER A 19 -2.68 6.85 1.89
CA SER A 19 -2.97 5.51 2.41
C SER A 19 -1.68 4.73 2.67
N LEU A 20 -0.70 4.78 1.77
CA LEU A 20 0.61 4.14 1.93
C LEU A 20 1.33 4.65 3.18
N ASP A 21 1.34 5.96 3.40
CA ASP A 21 1.98 6.59 4.56
C ASP A 21 1.28 6.20 5.87
N ALA A 22 -0.05 6.15 5.89
CA ALA A 22 -0.82 5.68 7.04
C ALA A 22 -0.51 4.21 7.38
N VAL A 23 -0.44 3.32 6.38
CA VAL A 23 -0.10 1.90 6.58
C VAL A 23 1.33 1.75 7.09
N LYS A 24 2.29 2.49 6.53
CA LYS A 24 3.68 2.49 7.01
C LYS A 24 3.80 3.04 8.43
N SER A 25 3.02 4.06 8.78
CA SER A 25 2.98 4.63 10.13
C SER A 25 2.44 3.65 11.16
N ALA A 26 1.48 2.80 10.78
CA ALA A 26 0.96 1.73 11.61
C ALA A 26 1.94 0.54 11.80
N CYS A 27 3.09 0.54 11.11
CA CYS A 27 4.09 -0.51 11.25
C CYS A 27 4.72 -0.52 12.65
N PHE A 28 4.68 -1.67 13.32
CA PHE A 28 5.28 -1.86 14.65
C PHE A 28 6.82 -1.95 14.66
N LYS A 29 7.47 -1.77 13.50
CA LYS A 29 8.94 -1.80 13.34
C LYS A 29 9.59 -3.05 13.95
N CYS A 30 9.00 -4.21 13.66
CA CYS A 30 9.50 -5.50 14.13
C CYS A 30 10.94 -5.74 13.65
N GLU A 31 11.78 -6.34 14.49
CA GLU A 31 13.19 -6.60 14.17
C GLU A 31 13.38 -7.51 12.96
N LYS A 32 12.43 -8.43 12.71
CA LYS A 32 12.40 -9.29 11.53
C LYS A 32 11.05 -9.21 10.84
N HIS A 33 11.06 -8.80 9.57
CA HIS A 33 9.89 -8.82 8.72
C HIS A 33 9.69 -10.23 8.17
N ALA A 34 8.71 -10.96 8.72
CA ALA A 34 8.26 -12.21 8.13
C ALA A 34 7.54 -11.96 6.81
N SER A 35 7.72 -12.84 5.82
CA SER A 35 7.09 -12.77 4.50
C SER A 35 5.56 -12.74 4.53
N GLY A 36 4.95 -13.10 5.66
CA GLY A 36 3.50 -13.05 5.90
C GLY A 36 2.99 -11.79 6.63
N CYS A 37 3.81 -10.77 6.85
CA CYS A 37 3.39 -9.55 7.56
C CYS A 37 2.25 -8.82 6.83
N PRO A 38 1.04 -8.71 7.41
CA PRO A 38 -0.10 -8.08 6.75
C PRO A 38 0.16 -6.62 6.39
N ILE A 39 0.85 -5.87 7.26
CA ILE A 39 1.19 -4.45 7.02
C ILE A 39 2.12 -4.32 5.80
N SER A 40 3.15 -5.16 5.73
CA SER A 40 4.10 -5.16 4.62
C SER A 40 3.42 -5.54 3.31
N ARG A 41 2.51 -6.53 3.35
CA ARG A 41 1.74 -6.96 2.18
C ARG A 41 0.86 -5.82 1.66
N THR A 42 0.05 -5.21 2.53
CA THR A 42 -0.83 -4.10 2.17
C THR A 42 -0.04 -2.91 1.63
N ALA A 43 1.08 -2.55 2.27
CA ALA A 43 1.95 -1.48 1.79
C ALA A 43 2.51 -1.79 0.38
N GLY A 44 2.90 -3.04 0.12
CA GLY A 44 3.35 -3.49 -1.20
C GLY A 44 2.24 -3.42 -2.26
N GLU A 45 1.02 -3.81 -1.91
CA GLU A 45 -0.14 -3.73 -2.82
C GLU A 45 -0.49 -2.28 -3.18
N ILE A 46 -0.46 -1.35 -2.20
CA ILE A 46 -0.67 0.08 -2.45
C ILE A 46 0.50 0.69 -3.25
N LYS A 47 1.73 0.25 -3.02
CA LYS A 47 2.88 0.73 -3.79
C LYS A 47 2.79 0.29 -5.25
N ALA A 48 2.45 -0.97 -5.50
CA ALA A 48 2.32 -1.52 -6.85
C ALA A 48 1.26 -0.79 -7.67
N MET A 49 0.10 -0.45 -7.09
CA MET A 49 -0.92 0.33 -7.82
C MET A 49 -0.43 1.74 -8.18
N THR A 50 0.47 2.34 -7.41
CA THR A 50 1.04 3.67 -7.71
C THR A 50 2.22 3.62 -8.68
N GLU A 51 2.85 2.46 -8.85
CA GLU A 51 4.08 2.25 -9.65
C GLU A 51 3.83 1.84 -11.13
N GLU A 52 2.58 1.79 -11.63
CA GLU A 52 2.26 1.58 -13.06
C GLU A 52 1.60 2.85 -13.67
N LYS A 53 2.00 3.44 -14.81
CA LYS A 53 2.97 3.10 -15.87
C LYS A 53 3.87 4.31 -16.18
N SER A 54 5.18 4.11 -16.28
CA SER A 54 6.07 4.85 -17.20
C SER A 54 6.48 3.91 -18.32
#